data_AF-A0A9W6ED52-F1
#
_entry.id   AF-A0A9W6ED52-F1
#
_cell.length_a   1.000
_cell.length_b   1.000
_cell.length_c   1.000
_cell.angle_alpha   90.00
_cell.angle_beta   90.00
_cell.angle_gamma   90.00
#
_symmetry.space_group_name_H-M   'P 1'
#
loop_
_entity.id
_entity.type
_entity.pdbx_description
1 polymer ?
#
loop_
_entity_poly.entity_id
_entity_poly.type
_entity_poly.pdbx_seq_one_letter_code
_entity_poly.pdbx_strand_id
1 'polypeptide(L)'
;MKSRPVAPPLRYPQSTHSVHRAAPPPQIIPSPTSPTPQHQPQPQKLSTMDIDDILASVDRTADTSTPESTALDHQLLTRFWVAERAVPELLPWPASLMERMIERVRRQIESIEDLAASSTDPMQTANAATTNLKLSILQSDLSRTQYLIRSLLRQRLSKLTAHSMHYLLLISRPASQPQSQSQTDSSRPEDSIPEPPDTEEDEDTSPLSKEEVTFLHAHQTLLAGHYGSSFLNSFPPQLRRLDDNAGGTSMVQGPDGKEVVFVRCLVEESRVVVPPGDGVEVEVEGTVLRMGEVWAVRWEGVKGAWGRGEVEVL
;
A
#
# COMPACT_ATOMS: atom_id res chain seq x y z
N MET A 1 -71.10 16.66 35.00
CA MET A 1 -71.07 15.53 35.95
C MET A 1 -69.94 15.79 36.95
N LYS A 2 -70.34 16.04 38.21
CA LYS A 2 -69.69 15.88 39.53
C LYS A 2 -68.16 16.08 39.65
N SER A 3 -67.56 16.84 40.58
CA SER A 3 -67.93 17.94 41.50
C SER A 3 -66.72 18.16 42.45
N ARG A 4 -66.14 19.37 42.49
CA ARG A 4 -65.31 19.93 43.60
C ARG A 4 -66.24 20.38 44.75
N PRO A 5 -65.84 20.53 46.05
CA PRO A 5 -64.99 21.64 46.60
C PRO A 5 -64.09 21.24 47.83
N VAL A 6 -62.97 21.88 48.22
CA VAL A 6 -62.62 23.17 48.92
C VAL A 6 -63.01 23.32 50.43
N ALA A 7 -61.97 23.29 51.31
CA ALA A 7 -61.69 23.93 52.65
C ALA A 7 -62.70 23.81 53.84
N PRO A 8 -62.42 24.14 55.14
CA PRO A 8 -61.25 24.82 55.80
C PRO A 8 -60.80 24.16 57.18
N PRO A 9 -59.96 24.80 58.05
CA PRO A 9 -59.17 24.17 59.14
C PRO A 9 -59.79 24.32 60.55
N LEU A 10 -59.22 23.73 61.63
CA LEU A 10 -59.27 24.22 63.04
C LEU A 10 -58.48 23.34 64.07
N ARG A 11 -57.68 24.04 64.90
CA ARG A 11 -57.36 23.88 66.36
C ARG A 11 -56.73 22.61 67.00
N TYR A 12 -55.67 22.90 67.77
CA TYR A 12 -55.07 22.15 68.89
C TYR A 12 -56.06 21.77 70.01
N PRO A 13 -55.70 20.77 70.84
CA PRO A 13 -55.53 21.05 72.28
C PRO A 13 -54.27 20.42 72.92
N GLN A 14 -53.96 20.95 74.11
CA GLN A 14 -52.85 20.65 75.01
C GLN A 14 -53.13 19.44 75.94
N SER A 15 -52.08 19.08 76.71
CA SER A 15 -52.07 18.40 78.02
C SER A 15 -51.95 16.86 77.97
N THR A 16 -51.21 16.16 78.83
CA THR A 16 -50.71 16.44 80.20
C THR A 16 -49.38 15.72 80.47
N HIS A 17 -48.54 16.35 81.30
CA HIS A 17 -47.44 15.71 82.04
C HIS A 17 -47.91 14.51 82.87
N SER A 18 -47.09 13.46 82.97
CA SER A 18 -46.90 12.77 84.25
C SER A 18 -45.48 12.25 84.39
N VAL A 19 -44.85 12.65 85.49
CA VAL A 19 -43.47 12.38 85.89
C VAL A 19 -43.50 11.20 86.85
N HIS A 20 -42.75 10.13 86.57
CA HIS A 20 -42.32 9.20 87.60
C HIS A 20 -40.79 9.12 87.62
N ARG A 21 -40.23 9.46 88.79
CA ARG A 21 -38.82 9.50 89.14
C ARG A 21 -38.47 8.31 90.02
N ALA A 22 -37.41 7.57 89.69
CA ALA A 22 -36.51 6.78 90.57
C ALA A 22 -35.57 5.95 89.65
N ALA A 23 -34.29 5.66 89.88
CA ALA A 23 -33.15 6.10 90.69
C ALA A 23 -31.89 5.45 90.01
N PRO A 24 -30.64 5.96 90.15
CA PRO A 24 -29.43 5.48 89.42
C PRO A 24 -28.81 4.25 90.11
N PRO A 25 -27.92 3.40 89.50
CA PRO A 25 -26.57 3.71 88.95
C PRO A 25 -26.11 2.70 87.83
N PRO A 26 -24.82 2.37 87.54
CA PRO A 26 -23.51 3.00 87.77
C PRO A 26 -22.72 3.32 86.47
N GLN A 27 -21.60 4.02 86.64
CA GLN A 27 -20.67 4.43 85.58
C GLN A 27 -19.86 3.25 85.03
N ILE A 28 -19.78 3.15 83.70
CA ILE A 28 -18.92 2.20 82.98
C ILE A 28 -17.73 2.97 82.39
N ILE A 29 -16.55 2.51 82.78
CA ILE A 29 -15.21 2.95 82.35
C ILE A 29 -15.03 2.68 80.85
N PRO A 30 -14.45 3.58 80.05
CA PRO A 30 -14.27 3.36 78.62
C PRO A 30 -13.10 2.39 78.35
N SER A 31 -13.39 1.31 77.62
CA SER A 31 -12.40 0.38 77.08
C SER A 31 -11.66 0.98 75.87
N PRO A 32 -10.37 0.66 75.68
CA PRO A 32 -9.53 1.31 74.68
C PRO A 32 -9.87 0.93 73.24
N THR A 33 -9.78 1.97 72.41
CA THR A 33 -9.88 2.06 70.95
C THR A 33 -9.23 0.88 70.21
N SER A 34 -10.00 0.22 69.35
CA SER A 34 -9.48 -0.67 68.30
C SER A 34 -8.79 0.15 67.21
N PRO A 35 -7.66 -0.31 66.65
CA PRO A 35 -6.90 0.45 65.67
C PRO A 35 -7.60 0.46 64.30
N THR A 36 -7.62 1.64 63.70
CA THR A 36 -7.90 1.92 62.30
C THR A 36 -7.16 0.92 61.39
N PRO A 37 -7.80 0.35 60.34
CA PRO A 37 -7.07 -0.48 59.38
C PRO A 37 -6.06 0.41 58.66
N GLN A 38 -4.78 0.18 58.92
CA GLN A 38 -3.68 0.72 58.16
C GLN A 38 -3.87 0.27 56.71
N HIS A 39 -4.04 1.23 55.81
CA HIS A 39 -3.94 1.01 54.38
C HIS A 39 -2.48 0.62 54.10
N GLN A 40 -2.23 -0.69 54.06
CA GLN A 40 -0.98 -1.25 53.60
C GLN A 40 -0.79 -0.76 52.17
N PRO A 41 0.27 -0.01 51.83
CA PRO A 41 0.55 0.26 50.44
C PRO A 41 0.80 -1.11 49.82
N GLN A 42 -0.08 -1.51 48.88
CA GLN A 42 0.20 -2.63 48.01
C GLN A 42 1.61 -2.40 47.46
N PRO A 43 2.48 -3.42 47.38
CA PRO A 43 3.71 -3.27 46.62
C PRO A 43 3.26 -2.82 45.24
N GLN A 44 3.61 -1.60 44.87
CA GLN A 44 3.47 -1.14 43.50
C GLN A 44 4.17 -2.21 42.68
N LYS A 45 3.42 -3.03 41.95
CA LYS A 45 3.98 -3.73 40.80
C LYS A 45 4.58 -2.59 39.99
N LEU A 46 5.90 -2.41 40.05
CA LEU A 46 6.60 -1.73 38.98
C LEU A 46 6.13 -2.48 37.75
N SER A 47 5.28 -1.85 36.95
CA SER A 47 4.97 -2.32 35.61
C SER A 47 6.27 -2.15 34.83
N THR A 48 7.19 -3.08 35.04
CA THR A 48 8.27 -3.33 34.09
C THR A 48 7.57 -3.47 32.76
N MET A 49 7.79 -2.53 31.83
CA MET A 49 7.28 -2.61 30.47
C MET A 49 7.52 -4.04 29.98
N ASP A 50 6.44 -4.79 29.79
CA ASP A 50 6.54 -6.17 29.35
C ASP A 50 6.87 -6.19 27.85
N ILE A 51 7.33 -7.32 27.33
CA ILE A 51 7.56 -7.49 25.89
C ILE A 51 6.29 -7.14 25.11
N ASP A 52 5.12 -7.51 25.64
CA ASP A 52 3.81 -7.15 25.05
C ASP A 52 3.58 -5.64 24.99
N ASP A 53 4.03 -4.87 25.99
CA ASP A 53 3.94 -3.40 25.97
C ASP A 53 4.87 -2.80 24.92
N ILE A 54 6.04 -3.40 24.71
CA ILE A 54 7.01 -2.97 23.70
C ILE A 54 6.45 -3.23 22.30
N LEU A 55 5.91 -4.43 22.05
CA LEU A 55 5.26 -4.79 20.80
C LEU A 55 4.07 -3.86 20.51
N ALA A 56 3.21 -3.64 21.50
CA ALA A 56 2.11 -2.69 21.36
C ALA A 56 2.59 -1.25 21.11
N SER A 57 3.75 -0.83 21.65
CA SER A 57 4.31 0.49 21.39
C SER A 57 4.84 0.68 19.96
N VAL A 58 5.22 -0.41 19.30
CA VAL A 58 5.59 -0.42 17.88
C VAL A 58 4.31 -0.35 17.04
N ASP A 59 3.31 -1.17 17.36
CA ASP A 59 2.05 -1.24 16.62
C ASP A 59 1.15 -0.01 16.76
N ARG A 60 1.16 0.69 17.90
CA ARG A 60 0.35 1.91 18.13
C ARG A 60 0.70 3.08 17.21
N THR A 61 1.82 3.03 16.51
CA THR A 61 2.13 4.01 15.45
C THR A 61 1.37 3.74 14.14
N ALA A 62 0.74 2.58 14.02
CA ALA A 62 -0.10 2.18 12.90
C ALA A 62 -1.57 2.29 13.30
N ASP A 63 -2.21 3.43 13.01
CA ASP A 63 -3.67 3.57 13.09
C ASP A 63 -4.34 2.58 12.12
N THR A 64 -4.63 1.38 12.62
CA THR A 64 -5.14 0.24 11.83
C THR A 64 -6.55 0.48 11.28
N SER A 65 -7.25 1.49 11.82
CA SER A 65 -8.60 1.90 11.40
C SER A 65 -8.62 2.77 10.15
N THR A 66 -7.47 3.22 9.65
CA THR A 66 -7.39 4.05 8.44
C THR A 66 -7.19 3.17 7.19
N PRO A 67 -7.84 3.51 6.05
CA PRO A 67 -7.62 2.83 4.78
C PRO A 67 -6.20 3.03 4.22
N GLU A 68 -5.40 3.88 4.87
CA GLU A 68 -3.98 4.11 4.60
C GLU A 68 -3.14 3.71 5.82
N SER A 69 -3.50 2.63 6.51
CA SER A 69 -2.68 2.13 7.62
C SER A 69 -1.36 1.55 7.10
N THR A 70 -0.28 1.67 7.88
CA THR A 70 1.04 1.13 7.52
C THR A 70 0.99 -0.36 7.16
N ALA A 71 0.23 -1.15 7.92
CA ALA A 71 0.08 -2.58 7.68
C ALA A 71 -0.62 -2.87 6.35
N LEU A 72 -1.67 -2.11 6.02
CA LEU A 72 -2.42 -2.24 4.77
C LEU A 72 -1.55 -1.84 3.57
N ASP A 73 -0.88 -0.68 3.62
CA ASP A 73 0.03 -0.24 2.56
C ASP A 73 1.14 -1.27 2.32
N HIS A 74 1.70 -1.88 3.37
CA HIS A 74 2.71 -2.95 3.23
C HIS A 74 2.14 -4.22 2.57
N GLN A 75 0.91 -4.61 2.92
CA GLN A 75 0.23 -5.73 2.27
C GLN A 75 -0.04 -5.43 0.79
N LEU A 76 -0.51 -4.23 0.45
CA LEU A 76 -0.71 -3.82 -0.94
C LEU A 76 0.59 -3.80 -1.73
N LEU A 77 1.67 -3.27 -1.14
CA LEU A 77 2.98 -3.27 -1.78
C LEU A 77 3.45 -4.71 -2.05
N THR A 78 3.26 -5.62 -1.07
CA THR A 78 3.63 -7.02 -1.22
C THR A 78 2.81 -7.69 -2.33
N ARG A 79 1.49 -7.48 -2.37
CA ARG A 79 0.61 -8.04 -3.41
C ARG A 79 0.95 -7.51 -4.79
N PHE A 80 1.21 -6.21 -4.91
CA PHE A 80 1.65 -5.59 -6.15
C PHE A 80 3.02 -6.13 -6.59
N TRP A 81 3.96 -6.29 -5.67
CA TRP A 81 5.29 -6.86 -5.93
C TRP A 81 5.22 -8.31 -6.42
N VAL A 82 4.36 -9.14 -5.83
CA VAL A 82 4.11 -10.52 -6.30
C VAL A 82 3.54 -10.49 -7.72
N ALA A 83 2.48 -9.69 -7.94
CA ALA A 83 1.84 -9.58 -9.24
C ALA A 83 2.81 -9.10 -10.33
N GLU A 84 3.58 -8.04 -10.07
CA GLU A 84 4.56 -7.48 -11.02
C GLU A 84 5.63 -8.51 -11.40
N ARG A 85 5.98 -9.46 -10.52
CA ARG A 85 6.95 -10.51 -10.84
C ARG A 85 6.34 -11.65 -11.65
N ALA A 86 5.07 -11.95 -11.44
CA ALA A 86 4.40 -13.09 -12.02
C ALA A 86 3.81 -12.82 -13.41
N VAL A 87 3.50 -11.56 -13.73
CA VAL A 87 2.89 -11.21 -15.02
C VAL A 87 3.93 -10.82 -16.09
N PRO A 88 3.68 -11.08 -17.38
CA PRO A 88 4.60 -10.80 -18.49
C PRO A 88 4.77 -9.31 -18.80
N GLU A 89 3.69 -8.53 -18.71
CA GLU A 89 3.67 -7.10 -19.05
C GLU A 89 3.89 -6.20 -17.82
N LEU A 90 4.17 -4.92 -18.05
CA LEU A 90 4.30 -3.95 -16.96
C LEU A 90 2.92 -3.59 -16.39
N LEU A 91 2.76 -3.70 -15.07
CA LEU A 91 1.51 -3.30 -14.42
C LEU A 91 1.41 -1.77 -14.28
N PRO A 92 0.19 -1.20 -14.15
CA PRO A 92 0.02 0.23 -13.90
C PRO A 92 0.77 0.70 -12.64
N TRP A 93 1.49 1.82 -12.76
CA TRP A 93 2.24 2.40 -11.65
C TRP A 93 1.30 2.81 -10.50
N PRO A 94 1.45 2.24 -9.28
CA PRO A 94 0.57 2.55 -8.16
C PRO A 94 1.05 3.82 -7.44
N ALA A 95 0.92 4.98 -8.10
CA ALA A 95 1.51 6.25 -7.68
C ALA A 95 1.21 6.61 -6.22
N SER A 96 -0.06 6.63 -5.85
CA SER A 96 -0.49 7.00 -4.49
C SER A 96 0.09 6.08 -3.40
N LEU A 97 0.15 4.77 -3.67
CA LEU A 97 0.72 3.81 -2.73
C LEU A 97 2.23 4.02 -2.60
N MET A 98 2.93 4.18 -3.72
CA MET A 98 4.38 4.36 -3.74
C MET A 98 4.80 5.66 -3.05
N GLU A 99 4.07 6.76 -3.27
CA GLU A 99 4.30 8.03 -2.57
C GLU A 99 4.19 7.88 -1.05
N ARG A 100 3.10 7.27 -0.56
CA ARG A 100 2.94 7.00 0.88
C ARG A 100 4.03 6.08 1.43
N MET A 101 4.38 5.02 0.71
CA MET A 101 5.41 4.07 1.14
C MET A 101 6.81 4.71 1.22
N ILE A 102 7.18 5.52 0.23
CA ILE A 102 8.48 6.22 0.22
C ILE A 102 8.53 7.27 1.34
N GLU A 103 7.45 8.00 1.58
CA GLU A 103 7.36 8.96 2.68
C GLU A 103 7.49 8.27 4.05
N ARG A 104 6.80 7.13 4.26
CA ARG A 104 6.94 6.34 5.50
C ARG A 104 8.37 5.84 5.69
N VAL A 105 9.03 5.37 4.63
CA VAL A 105 10.44 4.95 4.68
C VAL A 105 11.33 6.10 5.13
N ARG A 106 11.13 7.32 4.62
CA ARG A 106 11.90 8.50 5.04
C ARG A 106 11.71 8.79 6.53
N ARG A 107 10.46 8.87 7.00
CA ARG A 107 10.15 9.11 8.42
C ARG A 107 10.69 8.03 9.34
N GLN A 108 10.66 6.77 8.90
CA GLN A 108 11.17 5.65 9.69
C GLN A 108 12.70 5.70 9.81
N ILE A 109 13.41 6.17 8.77
CA ILE A 109 14.86 6.44 8.84
C ILE A 109 15.15 7.50 9.90
N GLU A 110 14.49 8.66 9.81
CA GLU A 110 14.65 9.75 10.79
C GLU A 110 14.37 9.28 12.23
N SER A 111 13.26 8.56 12.43
CA SER A 111 12.91 8.03 13.75
C SER A 111 13.92 7.02 14.29
N ILE A 112 14.53 6.19 13.43
CA ILE A 112 15.56 5.23 13.85
C ILE A 112 16.84 5.98 14.22
N GLU A 113 17.21 7.00 13.46
CA GLU A 113 18.39 7.83 13.74
C GLU A 113 18.24 8.57 15.09
N ASP A 114 17.09 9.17 15.37
CA ASP A 114 16.79 9.83 16.64
C ASP A 114 16.82 8.85 17.83
N LEU A 115 16.18 7.69 17.68
CA LEU A 115 16.19 6.65 18.70
C LEU A 115 17.61 6.12 18.95
N ALA A 116 18.40 5.93 17.89
CA ALA A 116 19.78 5.49 18.01
C ALA A 116 20.64 6.53 18.73
N ALA A 117 20.49 7.82 18.41
CA ALA A 117 21.17 8.90 19.11
C ALA A 117 20.83 8.90 20.61
N SER A 118 19.55 8.77 20.97
CA SER A 118 19.10 8.72 22.37
C SER A 118 19.61 7.50 23.14
N SER A 119 19.87 6.38 22.46
CA SER A 119 20.33 5.14 23.08
C SER A 119 21.78 5.20 23.59
N THR A 120 22.56 6.19 23.13
CA THR A 120 23.97 6.37 23.51
C THR A 120 24.17 7.26 24.74
N ASP A 121 23.10 7.85 25.28
CA ASP A 121 23.15 8.67 26.48
C ASP A 121 23.26 7.78 27.74
N PRO A 122 24.39 7.80 28.48
CA PRO A 122 24.62 6.96 29.65
C PRO A 122 23.65 7.23 30.81
N MET A 123 22.84 8.30 30.74
CA MET A 123 21.88 8.67 31.77
C MET A 123 20.55 7.89 31.70
N GLN A 124 20.27 7.18 30.59
CA GLN A 124 19.03 6.41 30.37
C GLN A 124 19.26 4.88 30.36
N THR A 125 19.84 4.33 31.43
CA THR A 125 20.12 2.88 31.52
C THR A 125 18.90 2.01 31.84
N ALA A 126 17.86 2.56 32.45
CA ALA A 126 16.69 1.79 32.90
C ALA A 126 15.85 1.18 31.76
N ASN A 127 15.89 1.78 30.56
CA ASN A 127 15.15 1.33 29.38
C ASN A 127 16.06 0.92 28.21
N ALA A 128 17.35 0.72 28.44
CA ALA A 128 18.31 0.45 27.36
C ALA A 128 17.95 -0.84 26.58
N ALA A 129 17.56 -1.92 27.27
CA ALA A 129 17.19 -3.17 26.61
C ALA A 129 15.91 -3.03 25.74
N THR A 130 14.93 -2.26 26.20
CA THR A 130 13.66 -2.04 25.49
C THR A 130 13.86 -1.15 24.26
N THR A 131 14.69 -0.11 24.38
CA THR A 131 15.09 0.74 23.25
C THR A 131 15.88 -0.05 22.20
N ASN A 132 16.81 -0.91 22.63
CA ASN A 132 17.59 -1.76 21.71
C ASN A 132 16.70 -2.76 20.97
N LEU A 133 15.74 -3.39 21.66
CA LEU A 133 14.76 -4.28 21.02
C LEU A 133 13.90 -3.51 20.00
N LYS A 134 13.38 -2.34 20.38
CA LYS A 134 12.60 -1.47 19.50
C LYS A 134 13.38 -1.06 18.25
N LEU A 135 14.63 -0.64 18.41
CA LEU A 135 15.53 -0.30 17.30
C LEU A 135 15.75 -1.49 16.37
N SER A 136 16.02 -2.67 16.92
CA SER A 136 16.23 -3.88 16.12
C SER A 136 14.99 -4.26 15.29
N ILE A 137 13.80 -4.16 15.89
CA ILE A 137 12.53 -4.40 15.18
C ILE A 137 12.33 -3.38 14.06
N LEU A 138 12.45 -2.08 14.37
CA LEU A 138 12.26 -1.00 13.38
C LEU A 138 13.27 -1.08 12.23
N GLN A 139 14.53 -1.38 12.52
CA GLN A 139 15.57 -1.57 11.51
C GLN A 139 15.29 -2.78 10.62
N SER A 140 14.89 -3.91 11.22
CA SER A 140 14.52 -5.11 10.47
C SER A 140 13.33 -4.85 9.54
N ASP A 141 12.30 -4.18 10.04
CA ASP A 141 11.11 -3.86 9.24
C ASP A 141 11.40 -2.86 8.12
N LEU A 142 12.18 -1.80 8.40
CA LEU A 142 12.68 -0.88 7.39
C LEU A 142 13.44 -1.61 6.28
N SER A 143 14.34 -2.54 6.65
CA SER A 143 15.12 -3.31 5.68
C SER A 143 14.24 -4.17 4.78
N ARG A 144 13.16 -4.76 5.31
CA ARG A 144 12.19 -5.56 4.56
C ARG A 144 11.43 -4.70 3.56
N THR A 145 10.94 -3.53 4.00
CA THR A 145 10.23 -2.59 3.11
C THR A 145 11.14 -2.03 2.02
N GLN A 146 12.38 -1.64 2.36
CA GLN A 146 13.37 -1.19 1.37
C GLN A 146 13.73 -2.30 0.37
N TYR A 147 13.82 -3.56 0.83
CA TYR A 147 14.04 -4.70 -0.06
C TYR A 147 12.89 -4.85 -1.06
N LEU A 148 11.64 -4.81 -0.61
CA LEU A 148 10.47 -4.90 -1.49
C LEU A 148 10.45 -3.79 -2.54
N ILE A 149 10.61 -2.52 -2.11
CA ILE A 149 10.65 -1.37 -3.03
C ILE A 149 11.76 -1.54 -4.08
N ARG A 150 12.97 -1.89 -3.65
CA ARG A 150 14.10 -2.08 -4.57
C ARG A 150 13.89 -3.26 -5.52
N SER A 151 13.31 -4.36 -5.02
CA SER A 151 13.00 -5.54 -5.83
C SER A 151 11.93 -5.22 -6.88
N LEU A 152 10.88 -4.49 -6.50
CA LEU A 152 9.83 -4.03 -7.40
C LEU A 152 10.40 -3.15 -8.51
N LEU A 153 11.16 -2.12 -8.16
CA LEU A 153 11.77 -1.21 -9.15
C LEU A 153 12.71 -1.94 -10.11
N ARG A 154 13.52 -2.90 -9.62
CA ARG A 154 14.38 -3.71 -10.48
C ARG A 154 13.58 -4.57 -11.46
N GLN A 155 12.48 -5.17 -11.00
CA GLN A 155 11.61 -5.96 -11.87
C GLN A 155 11.00 -5.10 -12.99
N ARG A 156 10.47 -3.93 -12.63
CA ARG A 156 9.89 -2.98 -13.58
C ARG A 156 10.90 -2.49 -14.60
N LEU A 157 12.10 -2.10 -14.15
CA LEU A 157 13.20 -1.70 -15.05
C LEU A 157 13.59 -2.84 -16.01
N SER A 158 13.63 -4.10 -15.54
CA SER A 158 13.92 -5.25 -16.40
C SER A 158 12.89 -5.38 -17.52
N LYS A 159 11.58 -5.27 -17.22
CA LYS A 159 10.51 -5.33 -18.22
C LYS A 159 10.55 -4.16 -19.19
N LEU A 160 10.82 -2.94 -18.68
CA LEU A 160 10.96 -1.73 -19.48
C LEU A 160 12.12 -1.86 -20.48
N THR A 161 13.28 -2.34 -20.05
CA THR A 161 14.43 -2.53 -20.94
C THR A 161 14.23 -3.66 -21.96
N ALA A 162 13.41 -4.67 -21.65
CA ALA A 162 13.12 -5.77 -22.57
C ALA A 162 12.21 -5.35 -23.73
N HIS A 163 11.26 -4.44 -23.47
CA HIS A 163 10.27 -3.99 -24.44
C HIS A 163 10.25 -2.45 -24.55
N SER A 164 11.42 -1.81 -24.65
CA SER A 164 11.53 -0.35 -24.53
C SER A 164 10.73 0.40 -25.58
N MET A 165 10.88 0.02 -26.85
CA MET A 165 10.15 0.63 -27.96
C MET A 165 8.65 0.41 -27.86
N HIS A 166 8.20 -0.74 -27.36
CA HIS A 166 6.78 -1.02 -27.16
C HIS A 166 6.16 -0.03 -26.16
N TYR A 167 6.81 0.18 -25.01
CA TYR A 167 6.31 1.10 -24.00
C TYR A 167 6.44 2.57 -24.41
N LEU A 168 7.50 2.96 -25.15
CA LEU A 168 7.62 4.30 -25.71
C LEU A 168 6.50 4.61 -26.71
N LEU A 169 6.18 3.66 -27.60
CA LEU A 169 5.07 3.81 -28.54
C LEU A 169 3.71 3.85 -27.84
N LEU A 170 3.56 3.10 -26.74
CA LEU A 170 2.34 3.10 -25.93
C LEU A 170 2.06 4.45 -25.28
N ILE A 171 3.10 5.11 -24.74
CA ILE A 171 2.96 6.44 -24.12
C ILE A 171 2.95 7.59 -25.14
N SER A 172 3.49 7.36 -26.34
CA SER A 172 3.46 8.37 -27.40
C SER A 172 2.06 8.47 -27.99
N ARG A 173 1.45 9.67 -27.98
CA ARG A 173 0.17 9.88 -28.67
C ARG A 173 0.34 9.58 -30.16
N PRO A 174 -0.60 8.85 -30.80
CA PRO A 174 -0.64 8.83 -32.26
C PRO A 174 -0.97 10.25 -32.69
N ALA A 175 0.00 10.94 -33.30
CA ALA A 175 -0.25 12.24 -33.91
C ALA A 175 -1.49 12.12 -34.80
N SER A 176 -2.55 12.88 -34.48
CA SER A 176 -3.73 13.02 -35.31
C SER A 176 -3.27 13.27 -36.75
N GLN A 177 -3.55 12.35 -37.66
CA GLN A 177 -3.30 12.58 -39.09
C GLN A 177 -4.11 13.81 -39.52
N PRO A 178 -3.50 14.71 -40.30
CA PRO A 178 -4.11 15.00 -41.58
C PRO A 178 -3.18 14.53 -42.69
N GLN A 179 -3.72 13.67 -43.56
CA GLN A 179 -3.17 13.44 -44.88
C GLN A 179 -3.01 14.79 -45.59
N SER A 180 -1.78 15.12 -45.97
CA SER A 180 -1.50 15.95 -47.12
C SER A 180 -0.21 15.45 -47.74
N GLN A 181 -0.37 14.72 -48.83
CA GLN A 181 0.71 14.39 -49.75
C GLN A 181 1.28 15.70 -50.29
N SER A 182 2.45 16.08 -49.79
CA SER A 182 3.32 17.01 -50.51
C SER A 182 4.76 16.70 -50.16
N GLN A 183 5.55 16.68 -51.22
CA GLN A 183 6.90 16.19 -51.34
C GLN A 183 7.92 17.10 -50.63
N THR A 184 9.14 16.56 -50.52
CA THR A 184 10.42 17.21 -50.17
C THR A 184 10.56 17.70 -48.73
N ASP A 185 11.09 16.83 -47.86
CA ASP A 185 12.28 17.18 -47.09
C ASP A 185 13.06 15.95 -46.62
N SER A 186 14.29 15.85 -47.09
CA SER A 186 15.29 14.84 -46.79
C SER A 186 15.98 15.10 -45.45
N SER A 187 15.22 15.28 -44.36
CA SER A 187 15.80 15.55 -43.03
C SER A 187 14.87 15.27 -41.84
N ARG A 188 14.11 14.16 -41.86
CA ARG A 188 13.65 13.60 -40.57
C ARG A 188 14.82 12.79 -39.99
N PRO A 189 15.34 13.12 -38.78
CA PRO A 189 16.50 12.44 -38.25
C PRO A 189 16.26 10.94 -38.15
N GLU A 190 17.31 10.22 -38.54
CA GLU A 190 17.47 8.79 -38.38
C GLU A 190 17.20 8.42 -36.90
N ASP A 191 16.45 7.35 -36.67
CA ASP A 191 16.00 6.89 -35.34
C ASP A 191 14.96 7.82 -34.68
N SER A 192 13.71 7.74 -35.15
CA SER A 192 12.59 8.50 -34.58
C SER A 192 12.13 7.88 -33.26
N ILE A 193 12.94 8.05 -32.21
CA ILE A 193 12.50 7.82 -30.84
C ILE A 193 11.30 8.74 -30.60
N PRO A 194 10.13 8.21 -30.19
CA PRO A 194 8.98 9.05 -29.90
C PRO A 194 9.34 10.10 -28.85
N GLU A 195 9.01 11.36 -29.11
CA GLU A 195 9.20 12.42 -28.13
C GLU A 195 8.39 12.10 -26.87
N PRO A 196 8.96 12.35 -25.67
CA PRO A 196 8.24 12.11 -24.44
C PRO A 196 7.03 13.06 -24.36
N PRO A 197 5.91 12.65 -23.75
CA PRO A 197 4.78 13.53 -23.53
C PRO A 197 5.19 14.73 -22.69
N ASP A 198 4.69 15.92 -23.03
CA ASP A 198 4.96 17.16 -22.29
C ASP A 198 4.46 16.98 -20.84
N THR A 199 5.42 16.93 -19.91
CA THR A 199 5.25 16.48 -18.52
C THR A 199 4.30 17.29 -17.63
N GLU A 200 3.69 18.36 -18.15
CA GLU A 200 2.89 19.30 -17.35
C GLU A 200 1.37 19.08 -17.45
N GLU A 201 0.86 18.40 -18.48
CA GLU A 201 -0.60 18.28 -18.71
C GLU A 201 -1.13 16.83 -18.83
N ASP A 202 -0.27 15.82 -19.02
CA ASP A 202 -0.72 14.46 -19.35
C ASP A 202 -0.72 13.52 -18.12
N GLU A 203 -1.90 13.27 -17.55
CA GLU A 203 -2.14 12.25 -16.50
C GLU A 203 -2.09 10.79 -17.05
N ASP A 204 -2.04 10.60 -18.37
CA ASP A 204 -2.19 9.31 -19.04
C ASP A 204 -0.86 8.63 -19.42
N THR A 205 0.20 8.74 -18.61
CA THR A 205 1.48 8.01 -18.84
C THR A 205 1.46 6.56 -18.34
N SER A 206 0.28 6.08 -17.89
CA SER A 206 0.07 4.70 -17.45
C SER A 206 0.47 3.72 -18.58
N PRO A 207 1.32 2.72 -18.30
CA PRO A 207 1.60 2.15 -16.98
C PRO A 207 2.87 2.65 -16.25
N LEU A 208 3.55 3.72 -16.70
CA LEU A 208 4.87 4.12 -16.21
C LEU A 208 4.83 5.24 -15.15
N SER A 209 5.84 5.29 -14.28
CA SER A 209 6.14 6.48 -13.47
C SER A 209 6.81 7.59 -14.30
N LYS A 210 6.79 8.84 -13.81
CA LYS A 210 7.47 9.97 -14.47
C LYS A 210 8.98 9.74 -14.64
N GLU A 211 9.60 9.19 -13.61
CA GLU A 211 11.01 8.82 -13.59
C GLU A 211 11.28 7.64 -14.55
N GLU A 212 10.36 6.68 -14.63
CA GLU A 212 10.44 5.55 -15.58
C GLU A 212 10.37 6.02 -17.03
N VAL A 213 9.52 7.00 -17.35
CA VAL A 213 9.44 7.62 -18.69
C VAL A 213 10.77 8.28 -19.06
N THR A 214 11.32 9.08 -18.14
CA THR A 214 12.60 9.78 -18.36
C THR A 214 13.74 8.76 -18.55
N PHE A 215 13.78 7.73 -17.71
CA PHE A 215 14.73 6.63 -17.83
C PHE A 215 14.61 5.93 -19.19
N LEU A 216 13.38 5.60 -19.61
CA LEU A 216 13.15 4.83 -20.83
C LEU A 216 13.57 5.60 -22.08
N HIS A 217 13.23 6.89 -22.14
CA HIS A 217 13.65 7.77 -23.23
C HIS A 217 15.18 7.88 -23.28
N ALA A 218 15.83 8.20 -22.14
CA ALA A 218 17.29 8.29 -22.08
C ALA A 218 17.98 6.97 -22.47
N HIS A 219 17.46 5.84 -21.99
CA HIS A 219 17.97 4.51 -22.33
C HIS A 219 17.89 4.26 -23.85
N GLN A 220 16.75 4.56 -24.47
CA GLN A 220 16.58 4.35 -25.91
C GLN A 220 17.49 5.28 -26.73
N THR A 221 17.64 6.55 -26.33
CA THR A 221 18.57 7.50 -27.00
C THR A 221 20.01 7.00 -26.94
N LEU A 222 20.42 6.43 -25.82
CA LEU A 222 21.76 5.89 -25.64
C LEU A 222 22.00 4.65 -26.50
N LEU A 223 21.02 3.75 -26.59
CA LEU A 223 21.08 2.58 -27.47
C LEU A 223 21.09 2.97 -28.95
N ALA A 224 20.22 3.89 -29.36
CA ALA A 224 20.18 4.44 -30.71
C ALA A 224 21.55 4.98 -31.15
N GLY A 225 22.14 5.86 -30.34
CA GLY A 225 23.48 6.41 -30.60
C GLY A 225 24.58 5.34 -30.62
N HIS A 226 24.50 4.35 -29.74
CA HIS A 226 25.45 3.23 -29.72
C HIS A 226 25.34 2.36 -30.98
N TYR A 227 24.13 1.99 -31.41
CA TYR A 227 23.92 1.20 -32.62
C TYR A 227 24.30 1.97 -33.88
N GLY A 228 23.94 3.25 -33.96
CA GLY A 228 24.36 4.19 -35.00
C GLY A 228 25.87 4.19 -35.20
N SER A 229 26.60 4.49 -34.13
CA SER A 229 28.07 4.57 -34.15
C SER A 229 28.77 3.23 -34.37
N SER A 230 28.19 2.12 -33.87
CA SER A 230 28.83 0.81 -33.93
C SER A 230 28.64 0.12 -35.28
N PHE A 231 27.46 0.21 -35.89
CA PHE A 231 27.21 -0.50 -37.15
C PHE A 231 26.11 0.10 -38.04
N LEU A 232 25.02 0.69 -37.52
CA LEU A 232 23.88 1.10 -38.36
C LEU A 232 24.24 2.19 -39.38
N ASN A 233 25.19 3.07 -39.08
CA ASN A 233 25.66 4.08 -40.04
C ASN A 233 26.32 3.48 -41.30
N SER A 234 26.78 2.22 -41.23
CA SER A 234 27.32 1.51 -42.39
C SER A 234 26.24 0.92 -43.31
N PHE A 235 25.00 0.84 -42.85
CA PHE A 235 23.89 0.30 -43.63
C PHE A 235 23.27 1.37 -44.54
N PRO A 236 22.61 0.98 -45.64
CA PRO A 236 21.77 1.88 -46.44
C PRO A 236 20.69 2.54 -45.58
N PRO A 237 20.31 3.81 -45.85
CA PRO A 237 19.34 4.56 -45.03
C PRO A 237 18.02 3.82 -44.77
N GLN A 238 17.58 3.01 -45.72
CA GLN A 238 16.33 2.24 -45.64
C GLN A 238 16.38 1.14 -44.56
N LEU A 239 17.57 0.65 -44.19
CA LEU A 239 17.75 -0.44 -43.22
C LEU A 239 18.25 0.04 -41.85
N ARG A 240 18.38 1.36 -41.64
CA ARG A 240 18.86 1.92 -40.37
C ARG A 240 17.79 1.91 -39.28
N ARG A 241 16.52 1.80 -39.67
CA ARG A 241 15.39 1.76 -38.74
C ARG A 241 15.16 0.33 -38.25
N LEU A 242 15.19 0.16 -36.92
CA LEU A 242 14.94 -1.13 -36.27
C LEU A 242 13.47 -1.36 -35.91
N ASP A 243 12.65 -0.32 -36.05
CA ASP A 243 11.22 -0.30 -35.79
C ASP A 243 10.37 -0.44 -37.08
N ASP A 244 11.00 -0.76 -38.21
CA ASP A 244 10.30 -0.86 -39.49
C ASP A 244 9.34 -2.05 -39.53
N ASN A 245 8.19 -1.86 -40.18
CA ASN A 245 7.14 -2.88 -40.33
C ASN A 245 7.09 -3.40 -41.79
N ALA A 246 8.17 -3.26 -42.54
CA ALA A 246 8.27 -3.77 -43.90
C ALA A 246 7.96 -5.28 -43.95
N GLY A 247 7.04 -5.68 -44.84
CA GLY A 247 6.62 -7.07 -44.97
C GLY A 247 5.43 -7.50 -44.10
N GLY A 248 4.79 -6.57 -43.39
CA GLY A 248 3.54 -6.84 -42.64
C GLY A 248 3.73 -7.48 -41.26
N THR A 249 4.98 -7.66 -40.83
CA THR A 249 5.34 -8.09 -39.47
C THR A 249 5.96 -6.93 -38.71
N SER A 250 5.45 -6.63 -37.51
CA SER A 250 6.04 -5.56 -36.70
C SER A 250 7.34 -6.02 -36.03
N MET A 251 8.41 -5.23 -36.19
CA MET A 251 9.69 -5.49 -35.52
C MET A 251 9.67 -5.10 -34.04
N VAL A 252 8.65 -4.35 -33.58
CA VAL A 252 8.47 -4.01 -32.17
C VAL A 252 7.71 -5.15 -31.46
N GLN A 253 8.43 -5.93 -30.68
CA GLN A 253 7.85 -7.01 -29.88
C GLN A 253 7.38 -6.50 -28.52
N GLY A 254 6.12 -6.74 -28.19
CA GLY A 254 5.53 -6.49 -26.88
C GLY A 254 5.62 -7.71 -25.94
N PRO A 255 5.19 -7.55 -24.68
CA PRO A 255 5.08 -8.67 -23.74
C PRO A 255 4.07 -9.72 -24.22
N ASP A 256 4.34 -10.99 -23.93
CA ASP A 256 3.46 -12.11 -24.33
C ASP A 256 2.29 -12.28 -23.36
N GLY A 257 1.08 -11.89 -23.78
CA GLY A 257 -0.14 -12.06 -22.98
C GLY A 257 -0.59 -13.52 -22.77
N LYS A 258 0.01 -14.48 -23.49
CA LYS A 258 -0.35 -15.90 -23.39
C LYS A 258 0.36 -16.64 -22.26
N GLU A 259 1.31 -15.98 -21.58
CA GLU A 259 1.99 -16.55 -20.43
C GLU A 259 0.98 -16.94 -19.34
N VAL A 260 1.21 -18.10 -18.72
CA VAL A 260 0.33 -18.66 -17.69
C VAL A 260 0.69 -18.06 -16.34
N VAL A 261 -0.32 -17.54 -15.65
CA VAL A 261 -0.22 -17.00 -14.30
C VAL A 261 -1.13 -17.78 -13.34
N PHE A 262 -0.75 -17.82 -12.07
CA PHE A 262 -1.61 -18.35 -11.01
C PHE A 262 -2.41 -17.21 -10.39
N VAL A 263 -3.72 -17.38 -10.30
CA VAL A 263 -4.62 -16.37 -9.73
C VAL A 263 -5.52 -16.96 -8.67
N ARG A 264 -5.86 -16.15 -7.66
CA ARG A 264 -6.84 -16.46 -6.63
C ARG A 264 -8.04 -15.51 -6.73
N CYS A 265 -9.25 -16.05 -6.71
CA CYS A 265 -10.46 -15.24 -6.73
C CYS A 265 -10.77 -14.67 -5.33
N LEU A 266 -11.11 -13.39 -5.27
CA LEU A 266 -11.38 -12.64 -4.04
C LEU A 266 -12.86 -12.33 -3.85
N VAL A 267 -13.63 -12.36 -4.94
CA VAL A 267 -15.07 -12.10 -4.97
C VAL A 267 -15.84 -13.40 -5.06
N GLU A 268 -17.15 -13.37 -4.78
CA GLU A 268 -18.02 -14.55 -4.79
C GLU A 268 -17.92 -15.31 -6.12
N GLU A 269 -18.00 -14.57 -7.23
CA GLU A 269 -17.89 -15.09 -8.59
C GLU A 269 -17.17 -14.06 -9.48
N SER A 270 -16.13 -14.50 -10.19
CA SER A 270 -15.44 -13.72 -11.23
C SER A 270 -15.43 -14.48 -12.54
N ARG A 271 -15.69 -13.77 -13.64
CA ARG A 271 -15.67 -14.34 -14.99
C ARG A 271 -14.26 -14.24 -15.56
N VAL A 272 -13.66 -15.37 -15.87
CA VAL A 272 -12.41 -15.43 -16.63
C VAL A 272 -12.73 -15.67 -18.10
N VAL A 273 -12.13 -14.86 -18.97
CA VAL A 273 -12.23 -15.03 -20.41
C VAL A 273 -11.21 -16.08 -20.81
N VAL A 274 -11.64 -17.17 -21.44
CA VAL A 274 -10.71 -18.15 -22.03
C VAL A 274 -10.47 -17.71 -23.47
N PRO A 275 -9.27 -17.19 -23.79
CA PRO A 275 -8.96 -16.72 -25.14
C PRO A 275 -8.92 -17.91 -26.12
N PRO A 276 -9.20 -17.70 -27.41
CA PRO A 276 -9.16 -18.77 -28.39
C PRO A 276 -7.72 -19.29 -28.53
N GLY A 277 -7.51 -20.58 -28.31
CA GLY A 277 -6.21 -21.24 -28.47
C GLY A 277 -6.21 -22.73 -28.11
N ASP A 278 -5.38 -23.50 -28.83
CA ASP A 278 -5.24 -24.97 -28.77
C ASP A 278 -6.55 -25.77 -28.76
N GLY A 279 -7.32 -25.63 -29.86
CA GLY A 279 -8.46 -26.50 -30.17
C GLY A 279 -9.85 -25.91 -29.87
N VAL A 280 -9.93 -24.65 -29.45
CA VAL A 280 -11.19 -23.92 -29.26
C VAL A 280 -11.27 -22.77 -30.27
N GLU A 281 -12.22 -22.84 -31.21
CA GLU A 281 -12.38 -21.88 -32.32
C GLU A 281 -13.11 -20.58 -31.93
N VAL A 282 -13.78 -20.54 -30.78
CA VAL A 282 -14.61 -19.41 -30.34
C VAL A 282 -14.21 -19.00 -28.92
N GLU A 283 -14.16 -17.71 -28.62
CA GLU A 283 -14.12 -17.22 -27.24
C GLU A 283 -15.30 -17.80 -26.46
N VAL A 284 -15.02 -18.79 -25.62
CA VAL A 284 -16.03 -19.27 -24.68
C VAL A 284 -15.95 -18.37 -23.47
N GLU A 285 -16.94 -17.50 -23.28
CA GLU A 285 -17.25 -16.95 -21.95
C GLU A 285 -17.56 -18.13 -21.04
N GLY A 286 -16.56 -18.68 -20.37
CA GLY A 286 -16.77 -19.94 -19.70
C GLY A 286 -15.55 -20.40 -18.97
N THR A 287 -15.28 -19.81 -17.81
CA THR A 287 -15.57 -20.48 -16.54
C THR A 287 -15.72 -19.44 -15.41
N VAL A 288 -16.54 -19.74 -14.41
CA VAL A 288 -16.72 -18.88 -13.23
C VAL A 288 -15.74 -19.33 -12.15
N LEU A 289 -14.84 -18.44 -11.73
CA LEU A 289 -13.98 -18.66 -10.57
C LEU A 289 -14.74 -18.27 -9.31
N ARG A 290 -14.78 -19.16 -8.33
CA ARG A 290 -15.40 -18.88 -7.02
C ARG A 290 -14.38 -18.35 -6.02
N MET A 291 -14.86 -17.57 -5.05
CA MET A 291 -14.03 -17.03 -3.98
C MET A 291 -13.09 -18.07 -3.36
N GLY A 292 -11.81 -17.75 -3.28
CA GLY A 292 -10.76 -18.59 -2.70
C GLY A 292 -10.19 -19.65 -3.64
N GLU A 293 -10.82 -19.92 -4.79
CA GLU A 293 -10.27 -20.85 -5.77
C GLU A 293 -8.98 -20.30 -6.40
N VAL A 294 -8.05 -21.21 -6.71
CA VAL A 294 -6.77 -20.90 -7.36
C VAL A 294 -6.71 -21.58 -8.71
N TRP A 295 -6.43 -20.80 -9.75
CA TRP A 295 -6.46 -21.24 -11.14
C TRP A 295 -5.17 -20.87 -11.86
N ALA A 296 -4.72 -21.72 -12.78
CA ALA A 296 -3.67 -21.41 -13.75
C ALA A 296 -4.34 -20.97 -15.07
N VAL A 297 -4.14 -19.72 -15.47
CA VAL A 297 -4.83 -19.10 -16.61
C VAL A 297 -3.86 -18.27 -17.43
N ARG A 298 -4.17 -18.02 -18.70
CA ARG A 298 -3.42 -17.06 -19.51
C ARG A 298 -3.65 -15.64 -19.00
N TRP A 299 -2.58 -14.86 -18.92
CA TRP A 299 -2.65 -13.49 -18.41
C TRP A 299 -3.68 -12.63 -19.16
N GLU A 300 -3.73 -12.72 -20.49
CA GLU A 300 -4.68 -11.98 -21.35
C GLU A 300 -6.15 -12.22 -20.96
N GLY A 301 -6.49 -13.42 -20.48
CA GLY A 301 -7.86 -13.81 -20.10
C GLY A 301 -8.31 -13.30 -18.72
N VAL A 302 -7.34 -12.92 -17.87
CA VAL A 302 -7.58 -12.53 -16.48
C VAL A 302 -7.19 -11.08 -16.16
N LYS A 303 -6.42 -10.43 -17.04
CA LYS A 303 -5.99 -9.02 -16.92
C LYS A 303 -7.13 -8.07 -16.54
N GLY A 304 -8.29 -8.22 -17.18
CA GLY A 304 -9.47 -7.41 -16.90
C GLY A 304 -10.03 -7.63 -15.49
N ALA A 305 -10.11 -8.89 -15.02
CA ALA A 305 -10.57 -9.23 -13.68
C ALA A 305 -9.58 -8.74 -12.60
N TRP A 306 -8.28 -8.83 -12.87
CA TRP A 306 -7.24 -8.30 -11.99
C TRP A 306 -7.34 -6.77 -11.86
N GLY A 307 -7.53 -6.05 -12.97
CA GLY A 307 -7.70 -4.59 -12.95
C GLY A 307 -8.93 -4.10 -12.18
N ARG A 308 -9.97 -4.92 -12.06
CA ARG A 308 -11.17 -4.65 -11.23
C ARG A 308 -10.98 -5.05 -9.75
N GLY A 309 -9.87 -5.71 -9.40
CA GLY A 309 -9.61 -6.22 -8.06
C GLY A 309 -10.40 -7.49 -7.70
N GLU A 310 -10.97 -8.19 -8.68
CA GLU A 310 -11.75 -9.42 -8.46
C GLU A 310 -10.85 -10.62 -8.15
N VAL A 311 -9.62 -10.59 -8.65
CA VAL A 311 -8.62 -11.65 -8.48
C VAL A 311 -7.27 -11.05 -8.10
N GLU A 312 -6.44 -11.84 -7.44
CA GLU A 312 -5.04 -11.53 -7.22
C GLU A 312 -4.12 -12.56 -7.86
N VAL A 313 -2.94 -12.11 -8.28
CA VAL A 313 -1.89 -12.97 -8.83
C VAL A 313 -1.04 -13.52 -7.68
N LEU A 314 -0.66 -14.79 -7.77
CA LEU A 314 0.10 -15.53 -6.75
C LEU A 314 1.56 -15.76 -7.14
#